data_AF-A0A7J5F693-F1
#
_entry.id   AF-A0A7J5F693-F1
#
_cell.length_a   1.000
_cell.length_b   1.000
_cell.length_c   1.000
_cell.angle_alpha   90.00
_cell.angle_beta   90.00
_cell.angle_gamma   90.00
#
_symmetry.space_group_name_H-M   'P 1'
#
loop_
_entity.id
_entity.type
_entity.pdbx_description
1 polymer ?
#
loop_
_entity_poly.entity_id
_entity_poly.type
_entity_poly.pdbx_seq_one_letter_code
_entity_poly.pdbx_strand_id
1 'polypeptide(L)'
;MKRIVRPLLLFFTAFLSLTALTGGIGLMTGWNAPPPEMLDGSPFTGYLVPGLALFALVGGTAGAAFVMLLRRHARGGDAAFAAGVFIIVFETVEVAVIGAPAGIARTLQVFYLSLGAVIVSLARRA
;
A
#
# COMPACT_ATOMS: atom_id res chain seq x y z
N MET A 1 -15.06 -17.98 2.83
CA MET A 1 -15.29 -16.69 2.15
C MET A 1 -16.76 -16.40 1.87
N LYS A 2 -17.34 -15.38 2.52
CA LYS A 2 -18.71 -14.93 2.18
C LYS A 2 -18.75 -14.45 0.72
N ARG A 3 -19.88 -14.64 0.03
CA ARG A 3 -20.06 -14.32 -1.41
C ARG A 3 -19.63 -12.89 -1.80
N ILE A 4 -19.75 -11.92 -0.90
CA ILE A 4 -19.44 -10.50 -1.14
C ILE A 4 -17.98 -10.14 -0.78
N VAL A 5 -17.32 -10.86 0.14
CA VAL A 5 -15.99 -10.49 0.63
C VAL A 5 -14.91 -10.68 -0.44
N ARG A 6 -15.02 -11.75 -1.23
CA ARG A 6 -14.04 -12.05 -2.28
C ARG A 6 -13.98 -11.03 -3.42
N PRO A 7 -15.10 -10.63 -4.06
CA PRO A 7 -15.03 -9.61 -5.10
C PRO A 7 -14.51 -8.27 -4.57
N LEU A 8 -14.87 -7.90 -3.34
CA LEU A 8 -14.32 -6.68 -2.71
C LEU A 8 -12.82 -6.76 -2.50
N LEU A 9 -12.32 -7.88 -1.96
CA LEU A 9 -10.87 -8.06 -1.80
C LEU A 9 -10.14 -8.09 -3.14
N LEU A 10 -10.70 -8.71 -4.17
CA LEU A 10 -10.13 -8.67 -5.52
C LEU A 10 -10.00 -7.24 -6.03
N PHE A 11 -11.08 -6.44 -5.92
CA PHE A 11 -11.07 -5.05 -6.33
C PHE A 11 -10.02 -4.23 -5.56
N PHE A 12 -10.04 -4.29 -4.23
CA PHE A 12 -9.14 -3.47 -3.41
C PHE A 12 -7.66 -3.88 -3.53
N THR A 13 -7.36 -5.18 -3.61
CA THR A 13 -5.98 -5.65 -3.79
C THR A 13 -5.45 -5.36 -5.18
N ALA A 14 -6.27 -5.46 -6.23
CA ALA A 14 -5.88 -5.03 -7.58
C ALA A 14 -5.61 -3.52 -7.64
N PHE A 15 -6.54 -2.73 -7.10
CA PHE A 15 -6.40 -1.27 -7.04
C PHE A 15 -5.13 -0.87 -6.28
N LEU A 16 -4.92 -1.40 -5.07
CA LEU A 16 -3.74 -1.12 -4.26
C LEU A 16 -2.45 -1.55 -4.96
N SER A 17 -2.44 -2.71 -5.63
CA SER A 17 -1.27 -3.18 -6.34
C SER A 17 -0.88 -2.23 -7.47
N LEU A 18 -1.84 -1.84 -8.32
CA LEU A 18 -1.56 -0.95 -9.45
C LEU A 18 -1.08 0.44 -8.99
N THR A 19 -1.73 1.01 -7.98
CA THR A 19 -1.34 2.34 -7.49
C THR A 19 -0.03 2.32 -6.73
N ALA A 20 0.25 1.30 -5.91
CA ALA A 20 1.51 1.18 -5.17
C ALA A 20 2.70 0.85 -6.09
N LEU A 21 2.52 0.01 -7.10
CA LEU A 21 3.57 -0.23 -8.11
C LEU A 21 3.89 1.08 -8.87
N THR A 22 2.86 1.80 -9.31
CA THR A 22 3.05 3.08 -10.01
C THR A 22 3.66 4.15 -9.11
N GLY A 23 3.17 4.26 -7.88
CA GLY A 23 3.68 5.20 -6.87
C GLY A 23 5.13 4.89 -6.50
N GLY A 24 5.47 3.62 -6.29
CA GLY A 24 6.83 3.19 -6.00
C GLY A 24 7.80 3.51 -7.15
N ILE A 25 7.40 3.26 -8.41
CA ILE A 25 8.19 3.68 -9.58
C ILE A 25 8.38 5.19 -9.58
N GLY A 26 7.31 5.97 -9.37
CA GLY A 26 7.40 7.42 -9.34
C GLY A 26 8.34 7.96 -8.27
N LEU A 27 8.36 7.34 -7.07
CA LEU A 27 9.29 7.70 -6.00
C LEU A 27 10.74 7.39 -6.38
N MET A 28 10.99 6.25 -7.03
CA MET A 28 12.33 5.85 -7.46
C MET A 28 12.87 6.69 -8.62
N THR A 29 12.00 7.15 -9.52
CA THR A 29 12.39 7.96 -10.69
C THR A 29 12.34 9.45 -10.44
N GLY A 30 11.75 9.88 -9.32
CA GLY A 30 11.55 11.29 -8.98
C GLY A 30 10.37 11.95 -9.68
N TRP A 31 9.57 11.21 -10.47
CA TRP A 31 8.44 11.78 -11.22
C TRP A 31 7.34 12.34 -10.31
N ASN A 32 7.09 11.70 -9.17
CA ASN A 32 6.10 12.13 -8.17
C ASN A 32 6.68 12.18 -6.76
N ALA A 33 8.01 12.18 -6.63
CA ALA A 33 8.67 12.25 -5.33
C ALA A 33 8.49 13.65 -4.71
N PRO A 34 8.20 13.74 -3.41
CA PRO A 34 8.23 15.02 -2.71
C PRO A 34 9.65 15.64 -2.72
N PRO A 35 9.77 16.93 -2.37
CA PRO A 35 11.08 17.58 -2.23
C PRO A 35 12.00 16.79 -1.27
N PRO A 36 13.30 16.59 -1.61
CA PRO A 36 14.23 15.84 -0.77
C PRO A 36 14.39 16.40 0.64
N GLU A 37 14.20 17.70 0.83
CA GLU A 37 14.30 18.40 2.12
C GLU A 37 13.26 17.90 3.13
N MET A 38 12.17 17.28 2.66
CA MET A 38 11.19 16.64 3.55
C MET A 38 11.75 15.41 4.26
N LEU A 39 12.88 14.85 3.80
CA LEU A 39 13.58 13.75 4.45
C LEU A 39 14.61 14.22 5.49
N ASP A 40 14.79 15.53 5.69
CA ASP A 40 15.75 16.07 6.64
C ASP A 40 15.45 15.56 8.06
N GLY A 41 16.47 14.97 8.71
CA GLY A 41 16.34 14.35 10.03
C GLY A 41 15.77 12.92 10.02
N SER A 42 15.41 12.40 8.86
CA SER A 42 15.02 10.99 8.68
C SER A 42 16.23 10.08 8.44
N PRO A 43 16.08 8.74 8.56
CA PRO A 43 17.15 7.81 8.22
C PRO A 43 17.34 7.61 6.71
N PHE A 44 16.53 8.24 5.86
CA PHE A 44 16.57 8.07 4.41
C PHE A 44 17.33 9.21 3.73
N THR A 45 18.33 8.87 2.92
CA THR A 45 19.08 9.84 2.10
C THR A 45 18.39 10.16 0.77
N GLY A 46 17.22 9.59 0.52
CA GLY A 46 16.45 9.75 -0.72
C GLY A 46 15.30 8.75 -0.82
N TYR A 47 14.49 8.88 -1.87
CA TYR A 47 13.24 8.12 -2.04
C TYR A 47 13.40 6.73 -2.66
N LEU A 48 14.63 6.28 -2.95
CA LEU A 48 14.86 4.94 -3.51
C LEU A 48 14.37 3.82 -2.58
N VAL A 49 14.74 3.88 -1.29
CA VAL A 49 14.36 2.85 -0.30
C VAL A 49 12.84 2.89 -0.03
N PRO A 50 12.22 4.06 0.24
CA PRO A 50 10.75 4.16 0.31
C PRO A 50 10.05 3.68 -0.95
N GLY A 51 10.55 4.05 -2.13
CA GLY A 51 9.99 3.64 -3.42
C GLY A 51 10.04 2.13 -3.65
N LEU A 52 11.15 1.48 -3.30
CA LEU A 52 11.26 0.02 -3.33
C LEU A 52 10.31 -0.65 -2.34
N ALA A 53 10.14 -0.10 -1.14
CA ALA A 53 9.20 -0.63 -0.16
C ALA A 53 7.76 -0.53 -0.68
N LEU A 54 7.37 0.62 -1.25
CA LEU A 54 6.05 0.81 -1.84
C LEU A 54 5.82 -0.12 -3.03
N PHE A 55 6.81 -0.24 -3.92
CA PHE A 55 6.71 -1.10 -5.10
C PHE A 55 6.64 -2.58 -4.72
N ALA A 56 7.64 -3.09 -4.01
CA ALA A 56 7.82 -4.52 -3.79
C ALA A 56 7.00 -5.03 -2.60
N LEU A 57 7.05 -4.34 -1.45
CA LEU A 57 6.35 -4.82 -0.25
C LEU A 57 4.86 -4.54 -0.37
N VAL A 58 4.44 -3.31 -0.68
CA VAL A 58 3.01 -3.01 -0.78
C VAL A 58 2.44 -3.51 -2.10
N GLY A 59 2.97 -3.03 -3.23
CA GLY A 59 2.47 -3.37 -4.56
C GLY A 59 2.58 -4.85 -4.89
N GLY A 60 3.73 -5.46 -4.58
CA GLY A 60 3.99 -6.87 -4.82
C GLY A 60 3.11 -7.80 -3.98
N THR A 61 2.94 -7.53 -2.68
CA THR A 61 2.06 -8.39 -1.87
C THR A 61 0.58 -8.21 -2.19
N ALA A 62 0.13 -6.99 -2.51
CA ALA A 62 -1.23 -6.76 -3.00
C ALA A 62 -1.48 -7.49 -4.33
N GLY A 63 -0.50 -7.49 -5.24
CA GLY A 63 -0.58 -8.21 -6.51
C GLY A 63 -0.62 -9.73 -6.31
N ALA A 64 0.23 -10.25 -5.42
CA ALA A 64 0.21 -11.67 -5.04
C ALA A 64 -1.15 -12.06 -4.43
N ALA A 65 -1.68 -11.24 -3.53
CA ALA A 65 -3.00 -11.45 -2.92
C ALA A 65 -4.10 -11.50 -3.99
N PHE A 66 -4.11 -10.55 -4.92
CA PHE A 66 -5.06 -10.52 -6.04
C PHE A 66 -5.01 -11.82 -6.86
N VAL A 67 -3.82 -12.26 -7.27
CA VAL A 67 -3.65 -13.49 -8.07
C VAL A 67 -4.10 -14.73 -7.28
N MET A 68 -3.74 -14.83 -6.00
CA MET A 68 -4.16 -15.94 -5.13
C MET A 68 -5.67 -15.97 -4.94
N LEU A 69 -6.30 -14.81 -4.71
CA LEU A 69 -7.75 -14.67 -4.61
C LEU A 69 -8.44 -15.03 -5.93
N LEU A 70 -7.88 -14.66 -7.08
CA LEU A 70 -8.42 -14.95 -8.40
C LEU A 70 -8.42 -16.46 -8.66
N ARG A 71 -7.31 -17.13 -8.32
CA ARG A 71 -7.11 -18.58 -8.43
C ARG A 71 -7.82 -19.40 -7.33
N ARG A 72 -8.59 -18.77 -6.43
CA ARG A 72 -9.24 -19.43 -5.29
C ARG A 72 -8.27 -20.17 -4.36
N HIS A 73 -7.04 -19.68 -4.26
CA HIS A 73 -6.02 -20.29 -3.42
C HIS A 73 -6.38 -20.14 -1.94
N ALA A 74 -6.14 -21.18 -1.14
CA ALA A 74 -6.54 -21.22 0.28
C ALA A 74 -5.96 -20.06 1.12
N ARG A 75 -4.74 -19.62 0.78
CA ARG A 75 -4.03 -18.51 1.44
C ARG A 75 -4.31 -17.12 0.86
N GLY A 76 -5.31 -16.98 -0.02
CA GLY A 76 -5.63 -15.67 -0.63
C GLY A 76 -6.06 -14.61 0.40
N GLY A 77 -6.77 -15.04 1.45
CA GLY A 77 -7.13 -14.17 2.58
C GLY A 77 -5.92 -13.68 3.36
N ASP A 78 -5.00 -14.59 3.70
CA ASP A 78 -3.76 -14.26 4.45
C ASP A 78 -2.88 -13.28 3.67
N ALA A 79 -2.73 -13.49 2.36
CA ALA A 79 -1.98 -12.58 1.51
C ALA A 79 -2.63 -11.19 1.45
N ALA A 80 -3.97 -11.12 1.36
CA ALA A 80 -4.68 -9.84 1.40
C ALA A 80 -4.52 -9.15 2.75
N PHE A 81 -4.57 -9.89 3.86
CA PHE A 81 -4.31 -9.36 5.19
C PHE A 81 -2.91 -8.75 5.28
N ALA A 82 -1.88 -9.46 4.81
CA ALA A 82 -0.51 -8.95 4.78
C ALA A 82 -0.38 -7.66 3.94
N ALA A 83 -0.99 -7.62 2.76
CA ALA A 83 -1.00 -6.44 1.91
C ALA A 83 -1.65 -5.22 2.61
N GLY A 84 -2.78 -5.43 3.29
CA GLY A 84 -3.46 -4.39 4.06
C GLY A 84 -2.61 -3.89 5.24
N VAL A 85 -1.88 -4.78 5.92
CA VAL A 85 -0.93 -4.39 6.98
C VAL A 85 0.24 -3.59 6.41
N PHE A 86 0.81 -4.02 5.28
CA PHE A 86 1.96 -3.32 4.70
C PHE A 86 1.64 -1.90 4.25
N ILE A 87 0.47 -1.65 3.64
CA ILE A 87 0.10 -0.26 3.31
C ILE A 87 -0.11 0.59 4.57
N ILE A 88 -0.71 0.04 5.63
CA ILE A 88 -0.85 0.77 6.91
C ILE A 88 0.51 1.14 7.49
N VAL A 89 1.44 0.17 7.53
CA VAL A 89 2.80 0.39 8.04
C VAL A 89 3.54 1.41 7.19
N PHE A 90 3.44 1.30 5.86
CA PHE A 90 4.06 2.24 4.93
C PHE A 90 3.58 3.67 5.19
N GLU A 91 2.27 3.90 5.21
CA GLU A 91 1.68 5.23 5.45
C GLU A 91 2.00 5.76 6.85
N THR A 92 2.07 4.89 7.85
CA THR A 92 2.47 5.29 9.21
C THR A 92 3.93 5.77 9.25
N VAL A 93 4.83 5.05 8.58
CA VAL A 93 6.24 5.45 8.45
C VAL A 93 6.37 6.72 7.63
N GLU A 94 5.64 6.85 6.53
CA GLU A 94 5.60 8.06 5.71
C GLU A 94 5.21 9.28 6.56
N VAL A 95 4.09 9.20 7.29
CA VAL A 95 3.63 10.28 8.17
C VAL A 95 4.67 10.59 9.27
N ALA A 96 5.35 9.58 9.80
CA ALA A 96 6.40 9.80 10.81
C ALA A 96 7.66 10.46 10.24
N VAL A 97 7.96 10.25 8.96
CA VAL A 97 9.18 10.72 8.29
C VAL A 97 8.99 12.09 7.67
N ILE A 98 7.97 12.25 6.83
CA ILE A 98 7.72 13.49 6.06
C ILE A 98 6.52 14.30 6.58
N GLY A 99 5.87 13.84 7.64
CA GLY A 99 4.68 14.48 8.20
C GLY A 99 3.41 14.26 7.37
N ALA A 100 2.40 15.08 7.64
CA ALA A 100 1.11 15.07 6.95
C ALA A 100 0.79 16.45 6.35
N PRO A 101 1.56 16.91 5.34
CA PRO A 101 1.36 18.23 4.74
C PRO A 101 -0.04 18.37 4.16
N ALA A 102 -0.65 19.55 4.32
CA ALA A 102 -2.01 19.80 3.84
C ALA A 102 -2.12 19.65 2.32
N GLY A 103 -3.31 19.29 1.84
CA GLY A 103 -3.58 19.10 0.41
C GLY A 103 -3.66 17.63 -0.01
N ILE A 104 -3.12 17.33 -1.19
CA ILE A 104 -3.24 16.00 -1.82
C ILE A 104 -2.52 14.94 -1.01
N ALA A 105 -1.32 15.22 -0.48
CA ALA A 105 -0.53 14.27 0.31
C ALA A 105 -1.30 13.72 1.51
N ARG A 106 -1.81 14.59 2.40
CA ARG A 106 -2.65 14.16 3.53
C ARG A 106 -3.89 13.39 3.10
N THR A 107 -4.53 13.79 2.00
CA THR A 107 -5.71 13.09 1.49
C THR A 107 -5.36 11.66 1.07
N LEU A 108 -4.25 11.47 0.37
CA LEU A 108 -3.76 10.15 -0.02
C LEU A 108 -3.39 9.31 1.21
N GLN A 109 -2.70 9.89 2.19
CA GLN A 109 -2.33 9.19 3.42
C GLN A 109 -3.55 8.62 4.15
N VAL A 110 -4.57 9.47 4.38
CA VAL A 110 -5.82 9.05 5.04
C VAL A 110 -6.54 7.99 4.21
N PHE A 111 -6.58 8.16 2.89
CA PHE A 111 -7.23 7.23 1.98
C PHE A 111 -6.57 5.85 2.00
N TYR A 112 -5.24 5.76 1.89
CA TYR A 112 -4.51 4.49 1.86
C TYR A 112 -4.45 3.80 3.22
N LEU A 113 -4.36 4.55 4.33
CA LEU A 113 -4.56 4.01 5.68
C LEU A 113 -5.95 3.37 5.81
N SER A 114 -6.99 4.07 5.36
CA SER A 114 -8.37 3.57 5.40
C SER A 114 -8.55 2.35 4.51
N LEU A 115 -7.98 2.36 3.31
CA LEU A 115 -8.01 1.22 2.38
C LEU A 115 -7.35 -0.01 3.00
N GLY A 116 -6.18 0.15 3.62
CA GLY A 116 -5.49 -0.93 4.33
C GLY A 116 -6.35 -1.52 5.45
N ALA A 117 -6.99 -0.67 6.25
CA ALA A 117 -7.88 -1.10 7.33
C ALA A 117 -9.10 -1.88 6.81
N VAL A 118 -9.68 -1.43 5.69
CA VAL A 118 -10.79 -2.15 5.01
C VAL A 118 -10.32 -3.51 4.52
N ILE A 119 -9.17 -3.59 3.86
CA ILE A 119 -8.60 -4.87 3.37
C ILE A 119 -8.37 -5.82 4.55
N VAL A 120 -7.74 -5.37 5.63
CA VAL A 120 -7.50 -6.16 6.85
C VAL A 120 -8.82 -6.68 7.43
N SER A 121 -9.83 -5.82 7.56
CA SER A 121 -11.15 -6.17 8.10
C SER A 121 -11.87 -7.22 7.24
N LEU A 122 -11.81 -7.07 5.92
CA LEU A 122 -12.41 -8.01 4.98
C LEU A 122 -11.65 -9.34 4.95
N ALA A 123 -10.31 -9.31 4.99
CA ALA A 123 -9.46 -10.50 4.98
C ALA A 123 -9.69 -11.41 6.20
N ARG A 124 -9.97 -10.83 7.38
CA ARG A 124 -10.37 -11.60 8.58
C ARG A 124 -11.70 -12.35 8.44
N ARG A 125 -12.50 -12.01 7.43
CA ARG A 125 -13.81 -12.62 7.12
C ARG A 125 -13.74 -13.52 5.87
N ALA A 126 -12.54 -13.70 5.33
CA ALA A 126 -12.31 -14.47 4.12
C ALA A 126 -12.35 -15.98 4.36
#